data_AF-A0A7X9E043-F1
#
_entry.id   AF-A0A7X9E043-F1
#
_cell.length_a   1.000
_cell.length_b   1.000
_cell.length_c   1.000
_cell.angle_alpha   90.00
_cell.angle_beta   90.00
_cell.angle_gamma   90.00
#
_symmetry.space_group_name_H-M   'P 1'
#
loop_
_entity.id
_entity.type
_entity.pdbx_description
1 polymer ?
#
loop_
_entity_poly.entity_id
_entity_poly.type
_entity_poly.pdbx_seq_one_letter_code
_entity_poly.pdbx_strand_id
1 'polypeptide(L)' 'AIAPGSVDDLITIKELMETGRLKAIIDRCYPMEQAADAHHYIEQGHKKGSVVISISPSC' A
#
# COMPACT_ATOMS: atom_id res chain seq x y z
N ALA A 1 0.54 -12.84 16.81
CA ALA A 1 -0.18 -13.67 15.84
C ALA A 1 -1.03 -12.74 14.99
N ILE A 2 -0.83 -12.72 13.67
CA ILE A 2 -1.67 -11.95 12.74
C ILE A 2 -2.94 -12.80 12.56
N ALA A 3 -4.08 -12.27 12.99
CA ALA A 3 -5.38 -12.96 12.95
C ALA A 3 -5.74 -13.38 11.52
N PRO A 4 -6.52 -14.46 11.33
CA PRO A 4 -7.01 -14.84 10.00
C PRO A 4 -7.86 -13.68 9.48
N GLY A 5 -7.35 -12.95 8.50
CA GLY A 5 -8.05 -11.79 7.94
C GLY A 5 -9.41 -12.21 7.41
N SER A 6 -10.47 -11.90 8.16
CA SER A 6 -11.84 -12.12 7.71
C SER A 6 -12.25 -10.95 6.83
N VAL A 7 -13.25 -11.15 5.97
CA VAL A 7 -13.80 -10.07 5.15
C VAL A 7 -14.29 -8.91 6.02
N ASP A 8 -14.83 -9.23 7.21
CA ASP A 8 -15.29 -8.25 8.20
C ASP A 8 -14.16 -7.36 8.75
N ASP A 9 -12.96 -7.91 8.98
CA ASP A 9 -11.78 -7.13 9.37
C ASP A 9 -11.38 -6.14 8.26
N LEU A 10 -11.41 -6.57 6.99
CA LEU A 10 -11.11 -5.69 5.86
C LEU A 10 -12.14 -4.58 5.70
N ILE A 11 -13.42 -4.88 5.93
CA ILE A 11 -14.50 -3.87 5.93
C ILE A 11 -14.26 -2.86 7.06
N THR A 12 -13.95 -3.32 8.26
CA THR A 12 -13.65 -2.45 9.41
C THR A 12 -12.45 -1.54 9.12
N ILE A 13 -11.38 -2.09 8.53
CA ILE A 13 -10.19 -1.31 8.13
C ILE A 13 -10.57 -0.27 7.07
N LYS A 14 -11.40 -0.63 6.10
CA LYS A 14 -11.88 0.30 5.06
C LYS A 14 -12.64 1.48 5.68
N GLU A 15 -13.57 1.22 6.61
CA GLU A 15 -14.32 2.30 7.29
C GLU A 15 -13.39 3.23 8.09
N LEU A 16 -12.35 2.68 8.73
CA LEU A 16 -11.35 3.49 9.42
C LEU A 16 -10.53 4.36 8.46
N MET A 17 -10.27 3.87 7.24
CA MET A 17 -9.62 4.65 6.19
C MET A 17 -10.53 5.76 5.64
N GLU A 18 -11.80 5.46 5.38
CA GLU A 18 -12.78 6.42 4.86
C GLU A 18 -13.10 7.54 5.87
N THR A 19 -13.15 7.21 7.16
CA THR A 19 -13.31 8.20 8.24
C THR A 19 -12.04 8.99 8.55
N GLY A 20 -10.93 8.72 7.85
CA GLY A 20 -9.65 9.40 8.02
C GLY A 20 -8.94 9.08 9.35
N ARG A 21 -9.47 8.13 10.14
CA ARG A 21 -8.89 7.67 11.41
C ARG A 21 -7.67 6.78 11.19
N LEU A 22 -7.56 6.16 10.02
CA LEU A 22 -6.41 5.38 9.58
C LEU A 22 -5.91 5.93 8.25
N LYS A 23 -4.68 6.44 8.21
CA LYS A 23 -4.02 6.86 6.96
C LYS A 23 -2.87 5.91 6.65
N ALA A 24 -2.97 5.22 5.52
CA ALA A 24 -1.84 4.47 4.99
C ALA A 24 -0.76 5.46 4.53
N ILE A 25 0.46 5.28 5.02
CA ILE A 25 1.62 6.06 4.56
C ILE A 25 2.13 5.40 3.28
N ILE A 26 1.95 6.09 2.15
CA ILE A 26 2.51 5.70 0.86
C ILE A 26 3.87 6.35 0.73
N ASP A 27 4.90 5.55 0.52
CA ASP A 27 6.28 6.01 0.37
C ASP A 27 6.54 6.52 -1.05
N ARG A 28 6.20 5.68 -2.04
CA ARG A 28 6.36 5.96 -3.47
C ARG A 28 5.29 5.24 -4.30
N CYS A 29 4.94 5.86 -5.42
CA CYS A 29 4.11 5.27 -6.47
C CYS A 29 4.93 5.09 -7.74
N TYR A 30 4.89 3.90 -8.30
CA TYR A 30 5.55 3.56 -9.57
C TYR A 30 4.49 3.16 -10.60
N PRO A 31 4.59 3.56 -11.87
CA PRO A 31 3.75 3.00 -12.93
C PRO A 31 4.07 1.51 -13.13
N MET A 32 3.12 0.75 -13.71
CA MET A 32 3.28 -0.68 -13.99
C MET A 32 4.57 -1.01 -14.77
N GLU A 33 4.98 -0.13 -15.70
CA GLU A 33 6.23 -0.27 -16.47
C GLU A 33 7.49 -0.27 -15.59
N GLN A 34 7.42 0.35 -14.41
CA GLN A 34 8.52 0.48 -13.45
C GLN A 34 8.38 -0.49 -12.25
N ALA A 35 7.61 -1.58 -12.40
CA ALA A 35 7.46 -2.59 -11.35
C ALA A 35 8.81 -3.18 -10.91
N ALA A 36 9.76 -3.35 -11.84
CA ALA A 36 11.11 -3.83 -11.55
C ALA A 36 11.89 -2.84 -10.65
N ASP A 37 11.82 -1.54 -10.94
CA ASP A 37 12.44 -0.49 -10.12
C ASP A 37 11.82 -0.42 -8.71
N ALA A 38 10.50 -0.62 -8.62
CA ALA A 38 9.80 -0.68 -7.34
C ALA A 38 10.32 -1.83 -6.45
N HIS A 39 10.54 -3.02 -7.05
CA HIS A 39 11.15 -4.15 -6.35
C HIS A 39 12.56 -3.83 -5.87
N HIS A 40 13.41 -3.30 -6.75
CA HIS A 40 14.78 -2.96 -6.42
C HIS A 40 14.86 -1.91 -5.29
N TYR A 41 13.94 -0.94 -5.29
CA TYR A 41 13.86 0.07 -4.23
C TYR A 41 13.51 -0.51 -2.85
N ILE A 42 12.59 -1.48 -2.80
CA ILE A 42 12.21 -2.15 -1.54
C ILE A 42 13.38 -2.99 -1.02
N GLU A 43 14.12 -3.65 -1.90
CA GLU A 43 15.30 -4.46 -1.56
C GLU A 43 16.43 -3.63 -0.92
N GLN A 44 16.54 -2.35 -1.28
CA GLN A 44 17.51 -1.43 -0.69
C GLN A 44 17.19 -1.05 0.77
N GLY A 45 16.06 -1.49 1.33
CA GLY A 45 15.73 -1.30 2.75
C GLY A 45 15.29 0.12 3.14
N HIS A 46 15.06 1.00 2.16
CA HIS A 46 14.74 2.42 2.41
C HIS A 46 13.24 2.72 2.55
N LYS A 47 12.35 1.72 2.52
CA LYS A 47 10.89 1.97 2.56
C LYS A 47 10.47 2.55 3.93
N LYS A 48 9.86 3.73 3.94
CA LYS A 48 9.22 4.31 5.14
C LYS A 48 7.72 4.02 5.21
N GLY A 49 7.15 3.48 4.14
CA GLY A 49 5.74 3.16 3.98
C GLY A 49 5.49 2.10 2.90
N SER A 50 4.25 2.01 2.44
CA SER A 50 3.88 1.10 1.34
C SER A 50 4.34 1.67 0.00
N VAL A 51 4.90 0.81 -0.85
CA VAL A 51 5.20 1.14 -2.24
C VAL A 51 4.03 0.64 -3.09
N VAL A 52 3.47 1.51 -3.92
CA VAL A 52 2.28 1.23 -4.73
C VAL A 52 2.67 1.17 -6.21
N ILE A 53 2.16 0.17 -6.92
CA ILE A 53 2.28 0.09 -8.37
C ILE A 53 0.94 0.52 -8.97
N SER A 54 0.96 1.58 -9.77
CA SER A 54 -0.22 2.12 -10.41
C SER A 54 -0.42 1.52 -11.80
N ILE A 55 -1.63 1.01 -12.05
CA ILE A 55 -2.03 0.35 -13.31
C ILE A 55 -2.69 1.35 -14.29
N SER A 56 -3.13 2.50 -13.78
CA SER A 56 -3.75 3.61 -14.53
C SER A 56 -3.13 4.95 -14.12
N PRO A 57 -3.09 5.99 -14.97
CA PRO A 57 -2.44 7.28 -14.67
C PRO A 57 -3.28 8.13 -13.70
N SER A 58 -3.53 7.60 -12.52
CA SER A 58 -4.22 8.26 -11.42
C SER A 58 -3.51 7.87 -10.13
N CYS A 59 -2.82 8.82 -9.52
CA CYS A 59 -2.59 8.82 -8.08
C CYS A 59 -3.69 9.66 -7.45
#